data_AF-A0A4W5R2G9-F1
#
_entry.id   AF-A0A4W5R2G9-F1
#
_cell.length_a   1.000
_cell.length_b   1.000
_cell.length_c   1.000
_cell.angle_alpha   90.00
_cell.angle_beta   90.00
_cell.angle_gamma   90.00
#
_symmetry.space_group_name_H-M   'P 1'
#
loop_
_entity.id
_entity.type
_entity.pdbx_description
1 polymer ?
#
loop_
_entity_poly.entity_id
_entity_poly.type
_entity_poly.pdbx_seq_one_letter_code
_entity_poly.pdbx_strand_id
1 'polypeptide(L)'
;MKGLLVLTALFVSVFGKETFEGDQVLRITARDEVQLTLLKDLSEMEYLQLDVWMETTDLSPSVDIRVPFTSLQTVKAFLETEDIEYFIMIKDLQVMLDEEKEQMLSAARATIYAFQDMLVAENPNLVSKIVIGQSYQGRPLNVLKVSSWPLWALSYN
;
A
#
# COMPACT_ATOMS: atom_id res chain seq x y z
N MET A 1 -20.85 -4.31 35.23
CA MET A 1 -19.60 -5.02 34.84
C MET A 1 -19.59 -5.40 33.36
N LYS A 2 -20.69 -5.92 32.77
CA LYS A 2 -20.74 -6.31 31.34
C LYS A 2 -20.79 -5.12 30.35
N GLY A 3 -21.44 -4.01 30.71
CA GLY A 3 -21.52 -2.81 29.84
C GLY A 3 -20.20 -2.06 29.68
N LEU A 4 -19.32 -2.10 30.69
CA LEU A 4 -18.00 -1.46 30.64
C LEU A 4 -17.07 -2.14 29.63
N LEU A 5 -17.14 -3.48 29.53
CA LEU A 5 -16.34 -4.27 28.58
C LEU A 5 -16.76 -4.05 27.12
N VAL A 6 -18.05 -3.83 26.87
CA VAL A 6 -18.57 -3.52 25.53
C VAL A 6 -18.14 -2.12 25.09
N LEU A 7 -18.17 -1.14 26.00
CA LEU A 7 -17.67 0.21 25.74
C LEU A 7 -16.16 0.21 25.44
N THR A 8 -15.35 -0.52 26.21
CA THR A 8 -13.91 -0.62 25.93
C THR A 8 -13.61 -1.29 24.59
N ALA A 9 -14.37 -2.34 24.21
CA ALA A 9 -14.18 -3.01 22.92
C ALA A 9 -14.57 -2.13 21.72
N LEU A 10 -15.64 -1.33 21.84
CA LEU A 10 -16.02 -0.35 20.82
C LEU A 10 -14.98 0.76 20.68
N PHE A 11 -14.42 1.26 21.79
CA PHE A 11 -13.32 2.23 21.76
C PHE A 11 -12.09 1.68 21.02
N VAL A 12 -11.64 0.45 21.33
CA VAL A 12 -10.50 -0.16 20.61
C VAL A 12 -10.78 -0.33 19.11
N SER A 13 -12.02 -0.65 18.72
CA SER A 13 -12.38 -0.81 17.30
C SER A 13 -12.39 0.49 16.49
N VAL A 14 -12.64 1.63 17.15
CA VAL A 14 -12.66 2.96 16.53
C VAL A 14 -11.26 3.57 16.47
N PHE A 15 -10.44 3.36 17.51
CA PHE A 15 -9.05 3.85 17.58
C PHE A 15 -8.02 2.94 16.88
N GLY A 16 -8.42 1.75 16.43
CA GLY A 16 -7.53 0.81 15.75
C GLY A 16 -7.34 1.05 14.25
N LYS A 17 -7.87 2.14 13.70
CA LYS A 17 -7.62 2.53 12.30
C LYS A 17 -6.49 3.55 12.29
N GLU A 18 -5.43 3.24 11.54
CA GLU A 18 -4.41 4.24 11.24
C GLU A 18 -5.02 5.37 10.41
N THR A 19 -4.66 6.60 10.79
CA THR A 19 -5.03 7.84 10.10
C THR A 19 -3.77 8.51 9.61
N PHE A 20 -3.82 9.11 8.43
CA PHE A 20 -2.70 9.77 7.77
C PHE A 20 -2.94 11.28 7.67
N GLU A 21 -3.68 11.85 8.63
CA GLU A 21 -4.05 13.26 8.64
C GLU A 21 -2.80 14.15 8.65
N GLY A 22 -2.64 14.95 7.60
CA GLY A 22 -1.50 15.86 7.46
C GLY A 22 -0.19 15.20 7.05
N ASP A 23 -0.17 13.88 6.83
CA ASP A 23 0.96 13.19 6.23
C ASP A 23 1.19 13.71 4.81
N GLN A 24 2.46 13.88 4.45
CA GLN A 24 2.83 14.35 3.11
C GLN A 24 3.66 13.30 2.40
N VAL A 25 3.55 13.25 1.06
CA VAL A 25 4.51 12.52 0.24
C VAL A 25 5.44 13.52 -0.41
N LEU A 26 6.73 13.40 -0.09
CA LEU A 26 7.79 14.24 -0.60
C LEU A 26 8.55 13.48 -1.69
N ARG A 27 8.72 14.12 -2.84
CA ARG A 27 9.69 13.71 -3.86
C ARG A 27 10.99 14.43 -3.60
N ILE A 28 12.05 13.69 -3.33
CA ILE A 28 13.35 14.21 -2.93
C ILE A 28 14.35 13.88 -4.04
N THR A 29 15.13 14.86 -4.50
CA THR A 29 16.13 14.68 -5.56
C THR A 29 17.52 14.84 -4.96
N ALA A 30 18.25 13.73 -4.90
CA ALA A 30 19.66 13.74 -4.50
C ALA A 30 20.56 14.05 -5.70
N ARG A 31 21.54 14.91 -5.51
CA ARG A 31 22.48 15.35 -6.57
C ARG A 31 23.73 14.48 -6.66
N ASP A 32 24.08 13.79 -5.57
CA ASP A 32 25.29 12.98 -5.45
C ASP A 32 25.11 11.79 -4.49
N GLU A 33 26.13 10.92 -4.44
CA GLU A 33 26.15 9.74 -3.57
C GLU A 33 26.15 10.08 -2.07
N VAL A 34 26.63 11.27 -1.69
CA VAL A 34 26.67 11.72 -0.29
C VAL A 34 25.24 12.02 0.17
N GLN A 35 24.48 12.79 -0.61
CA GLN A 35 23.08 13.07 -0.33
C GLN A 35 22.23 11.79 -0.35
N LEU A 36 22.50 10.85 -1.25
CA LEU A 36 21.83 9.54 -1.23
C LEU A 36 22.10 8.76 0.06
N THR A 37 23.33 8.82 0.59
CA THR A 37 23.69 8.16 1.85
C THR A 37 22.97 8.83 3.03
N LEU A 38 22.93 10.16 3.07
CA LEU A 38 22.20 10.91 4.09
C LEU A 38 20.69 10.59 4.09
N LEU A 39 20.08 10.44 2.91
CA LEU A 39 18.66 10.07 2.79
C LEU A 39 18.40 8.64 3.26
N LYS A 40 19.33 7.71 3.00
CA LYS A 40 19.24 6.34 3.53
C LYS A 40 19.29 6.35 5.05
N ASP A 41 20.28 7.02 5.63
CA ASP A 41 20.43 7.14 7.08
C ASP A 41 19.18 7.77 7.73
N LEU A 42 18.60 8.80 7.09
CA LEU A 42 17.34 9.41 7.53
C LEU A 42 16.16 8.42 7.49
N SER A 43 16.05 7.64 6.41
CA SER A 43 14.97 6.65 6.24
C SER A 43 15.04 5.49 7.24
N GLU A 44 16.23 5.16 7.74
CA GLU A 44 16.45 4.10 8.73
C GLU A 44 16.13 4.55 10.17
N MET A 45 15.88 5.85 10.40
CA MET A 45 15.52 6.38 11.72
C MET A 45 14.10 5.96 12.12
N GLU A 46 13.97 4.89 12.90
CA GLU A 46 12.70 4.29 13.32
C GLU A 46 11.72 5.30 13.98
N TYR A 47 12.24 6.28 14.73
CA TYR A 47 11.42 7.29 15.41
C TYR A 47 10.75 8.29 14.45
N LEU A 48 11.23 8.41 13.21
CA LEU A 48 10.61 9.27 12.19
C LEU A 48 9.46 8.57 11.46
N GLN A 49 9.40 7.23 11.53
CA GLN A 49 8.36 6.39 10.91
C GLN A 49 8.15 6.68 9.42
N LEU A 50 9.25 6.94 8.72
CA LEU A 50 9.24 7.21 7.28
C LEU A 50 8.89 5.94 6.51
N ASP A 51 8.19 6.13 5.40
CA ASP A 51 7.74 5.04 4.53
C ASP A 51 8.11 5.36 3.10
N VAL A 52 9.06 4.60 2.56
CA VAL A 52 9.66 4.83 1.23
C VAL A 52 8.76 4.19 0.18
N TRP A 53 8.14 5.02 -0.65
CA TRP A 53 7.22 4.59 -1.71
C TRP A 53 7.94 4.26 -3.00
N MET A 54 8.99 5.03 -3.32
CA MET A 54 9.79 4.84 -4.52
C MET A 54 11.25 5.05 -4.19
N GLU A 55 12.07 4.03 -4.43
CA GLU A 55 13.52 4.13 -4.34
C GLU A 55 14.10 4.74 -5.63
N THR A 56 15.33 5.27 -5.55
CA THR A 56 16.04 5.75 -6.72
C THR A 56 16.30 4.63 -7.72
N THR A 57 16.24 4.97 -9.01
CA THR A 57 16.69 4.11 -10.10
C THR A 57 17.67 4.87 -10.99
N ASP A 58 18.47 4.17 -11.79
CA ASP A 58 19.41 4.81 -12.74
C ASP A 58 18.72 5.80 -13.70
N LEU A 59 17.41 5.63 -13.91
CA LEU A 59 16.59 6.45 -14.81
C LEU A 59 15.80 7.56 -14.08
N SER A 60 15.73 7.51 -12.75
CA SER A 60 15.02 8.48 -11.92
C SER A 60 15.75 8.66 -10.59
N PRO A 61 16.60 9.70 -10.45
CA PRO A 61 17.38 9.95 -9.25
C PRO A 61 16.55 10.61 -8.13
N SER A 62 15.25 10.31 -8.07
CA SER A 62 14.35 10.83 -7.06
C SER A 62 13.77 9.72 -6.19
N VAL A 63 13.62 10.01 -4.91
CA VAL A 63 12.99 9.14 -3.92
C VAL A 63 11.65 9.74 -3.53
N ASP A 64 10.60 8.93 -3.47
CA ASP A 64 9.30 9.35 -2.94
C ASP A 64 9.12 8.75 -1.54
N ILE A 65 8.91 9.61 -0.54
CA ILE A 65 8.80 9.21 0.86
C ILE A 65 7.52 9.78 1.46
N ARG A 66 6.69 8.93 2.07
CA ARG A 66 5.62 9.36 2.98
C ARG A 66 6.25 9.75 4.31
N VAL A 67 5.99 10.98 4.71
CA VAL A 67 6.47 11.58 5.95
C VAL A 67 5.27 11.83 6.88
N PRO A 68 5.23 11.19 8.05
CA PRO A 68 4.21 11.45 9.06
C PRO A 68 4.12 12.92 9.46
N PHE A 69 2.93 13.41 9.75
CA PHE A 69 2.74 14.80 10.23
C PHE A 69 3.63 15.14 11.44
N THR A 70 3.83 14.18 12.33
CA THR A 70 4.63 14.32 13.57
C THR A 70 6.12 14.58 13.30
N SER A 71 6.68 14.01 12.23
CA SER A 71 8.09 14.14 11.85
C SER A 71 8.31 15.10 10.67
N LEU A 72 7.25 15.59 10.04
CA LEU A 72 7.28 16.42 8.84
C LEU A 72 8.19 17.64 8.94
N GLN A 73 8.10 18.39 10.05
CA GLN A 73 8.94 19.58 10.24
C GLN A 73 10.41 19.23 10.43
N THR A 74 10.71 18.17 11.18
CA THR A 74 12.07 17.68 11.39
C THR A 74 12.70 17.27 10.06
N VAL A 75 11.95 16.53 9.24
CA VAL A 75 12.43 16.08 7.92
C VAL A 75 12.65 17.26 6.98
N LYS A 76 11.73 18.21 6.89
CA LYS A 76 11.91 19.41 6.04
C LYS A 76 13.12 20.24 6.46
N ALA A 77 13.28 20.47 7.76
CA ALA A 77 14.43 21.20 8.29
C ALA A 77 15.75 20.49 7.98
N PHE A 78 15.78 19.15 8.06
CA PHE A 78 16.94 18.35 7.66
C PHE A 78 17.26 18.52 6.17
N LEU A 79 16.26 18.35 5.29
CA LEU A 79 16.45 18.51 3.85
C LEU A 79 16.95 19.92 3.49
N GLU A 80 16.40 20.96 4.13
CA GLU A 80 16.81 22.35 3.92
C GLU A 80 18.23 22.63 4.45
N THR A 81 18.63 22.01 5.56
CA THR A 81 19.98 22.15 6.14
C THR A 81 21.04 21.51 5.26
N GLU A 82 20.73 20.36 4.68
CA GLU A 82 21.64 19.59 3.81
C GLU A 82 21.57 20.03 2.33
N ASP A 83 20.85 21.12 2.02
CA ASP A 83 20.60 21.63 0.66
C ASP A 83 20.07 20.55 -0.31
N ILE A 84 19.19 19.68 0.21
CA ILE A 84 18.54 18.62 -0.55
C ILE A 84 17.20 19.13 -1.07
N GLU A 85 17.05 19.10 -2.39
CA GLU A 85 15.86 19.60 -3.07
C GLU A 85 14.69 18.62 -2.92
N TYR A 86 13.51 19.16 -2.57
CA TYR A 86 12.29 18.36 -2.44
C TYR A 86 11.06 19.07 -3.00
N PHE A 87 10.09 18.26 -3.42
CA PHE A 87 8.79 18.68 -3.91
C PHE A 87 7.68 17.95 -3.16
N ILE A 88 6.64 18.67 -2.74
CA ILE A 88 5.47 18.07 -2.07
C ILE A 88 4.54 17.48 -3.14
N MET A 89 4.59 16.18 -3.35
CA MET A 89 3.73 15.48 -4.31
C MET A 89 2.29 15.37 -3.81
N ILE A 90 2.13 14.95 -2.55
CA ILE A 90 0.83 14.80 -1.90
C ILE A 90 0.86 15.66 -0.65
N LYS A 91 -0.05 16.64 -0.60
CA LYS A 91 -0.12 17.62 0.49
C LYS A 91 -0.74 17.05 1.77
N ASP A 92 -1.72 16.16 1.61
CA ASP A 92 -2.41 15.48 2.69
C ASP A 92 -2.87 14.12 2.19
N LEU A 93 -2.24 13.05 2.69
CA LEU A 93 -2.54 11.68 2.29
C LEU A 93 -3.94 11.24 2.73
N GLN A 94 -4.44 11.74 3.86
CA GLN A 94 -5.77 11.37 4.36
C GLN A 94 -6.88 11.78 3.39
N VAL A 95 -6.75 12.97 2.77
CA VAL A 95 -7.73 13.46 1.80
C VAL A 95 -7.87 12.50 0.62
N MET A 96 -6.76 11.99 0.08
CA MET A 96 -6.80 11.04 -1.03
C MET A 96 -7.44 9.70 -0.63
N LEU A 97 -7.17 9.22 0.58
CA LEU A 97 -7.74 7.97 1.10
C LEU A 97 -9.24 8.10 1.39
N ASP A 98 -9.68 9.27 1.86
CA ASP A 98 -11.09 9.54 2.10
C ASP A 98 -11.88 9.57 0.78
N GLU A 99 -11.34 10.21 -0.25
CA GLU A 99 -11.91 10.20 -1.61
C GLU A 99 -11.99 8.77 -2.19
N GLU A 100 -10.92 7.96 -2.06
CA GLU A 100 -10.93 6.55 -2.51
C GLU A 100 -12.02 5.76 -1.78
N LYS A 101 -12.13 5.92 -0.47
CA LYS A 101 -13.11 5.21 0.34
C LYS A 101 -14.54 5.60 -0.02
N GLU A 102 -14.81 6.86 -0.31
CA GLU A 102 -16.12 7.30 -0.81
C GLU A 102 -16.46 6.66 -2.16
N GLN A 103 -15.49 6.60 -3.08
CA GLN A 103 -15.66 5.92 -4.37
C GLN A 103 -15.97 4.44 -4.17
N MET A 104 -15.24 3.75 -3.28
CA MET A 104 -15.47 2.34 -2.95
C MET A 104 -16.83 2.08 -2.29
N LEU A 105 -17.37 3.03 -1.53
CA LEU A 105 -18.71 2.92 -0.94
C LEU A 105 -19.81 3.11 -2.00
N SER A 106 -19.56 3.97 -3.00
CA SER A 106 -20.49 4.22 -4.10
C SER A 106 -20.55 3.07 -5.13
N ALA A 107 -19.44 2.36 -5.33
CA ALA A 107 -19.37 1.20 -6.22
C ALA A 107 -19.84 -0.07 -5.49
N ALA A 108 -21.00 -0.62 -5.86
CA ALA A 108 -21.54 -1.84 -5.27
C ALA A 108 -20.54 -3.02 -5.39
N ARG A 109 -20.15 -3.55 -4.23
CA ARG A 109 -19.04 -4.49 -3.98
C ARG A 109 -19.27 -5.90 -4.54
N ALA A 110 -18.76 -6.19 -5.73
CA ALA A 110 -18.25 -7.54 -5.97
C ALA A 110 -16.86 -7.61 -5.32
N THR A 111 -16.68 -8.52 -4.35
CA THR A 111 -15.32 -8.84 -3.90
C THR A 111 -14.56 -9.45 -5.08
N ILE A 112 -13.23 -9.32 -5.07
CA ILE A 112 -12.39 -9.94 -6.11
C ILE A 112 -12.67 -11.45 -6.22
N TYR A 113 -13.00 -12.12 -5.11
CA TYR A 113 -13.38 -13.54 -5.13
C TYR A 113 -14.71 -13.81 -5.84
N ALA A 114 -15.74 -13.01 -5.57
CA ALA A 114 -17.02 -13.13 -6.27
C ALA A 114 -16.86 -12.86 -7.78
N PHE A 115 -16.01 -11.90 -8.14
CA PHE A 115 -15.67 -11.62 -9.53
C PHE A 115 -14.95 -12.80 -10.20
N GLN A 116 -14.00 -13.44 -9.51
CA GLN A 116 -13.34 -14.65 -10.00
C GLN A 116 -14.33 -15.80 -10.22
N ASP A 117 -15.27 -16.00 -9.30
CA ASP A 117 -16.30 -17.04 -9.40
C ASP A 117 -17.24 -16.80 -10.57
N MET A 118 -17.69 -15.55 -10.75
CA MET A 118 -18.48 -15.12 -11.90
C MET A 118 -17.74 -15.38 -13.22
N LEU A 119 -16.46 -15.00 -13.33
CA LEU A 119 -15.68 -15.22 -14.56
C LEU A 119 -15.56 -16.69 -14.96
N VAL A 120 -15.38 -17.59 -13.98
CA VAL A 120 -15.34 -19.04 -14.24
C VAL A 120 -16.71 -19.56 -14.65
N ALA A 121 -17.78 -19.10 -13.99
CA ALA A 121 -19.15 -19.52 -14.29
C ALA A 121 -19.60 -19.09 -15.69
N GLU A 122 -19.20 -17.90 -16.13
CA GLU A 122 -19.53 -17.38 -17.46
C GLU A 122 -18.67 -17.99 -18.58
N ASN A 123 -17.45 -18.45 -18.26
CA ASN A 123 -16.48 -18.93 -19.25
C ASN A 123 -15.89 -20.32 -18.89
N PRO A 124 -16.69 -21.36 -18.62
CA PRO A 124 -16.22 -22.61 -18.03
C PRO A 124 -15.26 -23.43 -18.92
N ASN A 125 -15.29 -23.22 -20.24
CA ASN A 125 -14.41 -23.91 -21.19
C ASN A 125 -13.08 -23.18 -21.42
N LEU A 126 -12.92 -21.95 -20.88
CA LEU A 126 -11.75 -21.10 -21.10
C LEU A 126 -11.06 -20.73 -19.80
N VAL A 127 -11.82 -20.53 -18.72
CA VAL A 127 -11.30 -20.02 -17.45
C VAL A 127 -11.55 -21.05 -16.36
N SER A 128 -10.51 -21.38 -15.63
CA SER A 128 -10.57 -22.21 -14.43
C SER A 128 -9.89 -21.51 -13.26
N LYS A 129 -10.41 -21.70 -12.04
CA LYS A 129 -9.83 -21.15 -10.81
C LYS A 129 -9.10 -22.25 -10.07
N ILE A 130 -7.81 -22.04 -9.80
CA ILE A 130 -6.92 -23.00 -9.12
C ILE A 130 -6.40 -22.35 -7.85
N VAL A 131 -6.34 -23.11 -6.75
CA VAL A 131 -5.70 -22.68 -5.51
C VAL A 131 -4.28 -23.22 -5.49
N ILE A 132 -3.27 -22.34 -5.54
CA ILE A 132 -1.86 -22.75 -5.58
C ILE A 132 -1.21 -22.84 -4.20
N GLY A 133 -1.91 -22.40 -3.16
CA GLY A 133 -1.42 -22.40 -1.80
C GLY A 133 -2.27 -21.54 -0.88
N GLN A 134 -1.72 -21.25 0.29
CA GLN A 134 -2.33 -20.38 1.29
C GLN A 134 -1.35 -19.28 1.68
N SER A 135 -1.86 -18.09 1.98
CA SER A 135 -1.08 -17.02 2.57
C SER A 135 -0.68 -17.35 4.02
N TYR A 136 0.19 -16.53 4.61
CA TYR A 136 0.56 -16.64 6.03
C TYR A 136 -0.67 -16.63 6.96
N GLN A 137 -1.71 -15.88 6.62
CA GLN A 137 -2.97 -15.82 7.36
C GLN A 137 -3.97 -16.92 6.97
N GLY A 138 -3.56 -17.92 6.19
CA GLY A 138 -4.42 -19.04 5.76
C GLY A 138 -5.41 -18.69 4.65
N ARG A 139 -5.27 -17.56 3.95
CA ARG A 139 -6.18 -17.18 2.85
C ARG A 139 -5.80 -17.91 1.56
N PRO A 140 -6.77 -18.41 0.75
CA PRO A 140 -6.45 -19.13 -0.47
C PRO A 140 -5.81 -18.20 -1.51
N LEU A 141 -4.71 -18.65 -2.09
CA LEU A 141 -4.03 -17.99 -3.20
C LEU A 141 -4.63 -18.51 -4.51
N ASN A 142 -5.62 -17.78 -5.02
CA ASN A 142 -6.33 -18.15 -6.24
C ASN A 142 -5.59 -17.65 -7.48
N VAL A 143 -5.48 -18.50 -8.50
CA VAL A 143 -5.01 -18.18 -9.84
C VAL A 143 -6.12 -18.50 -10.83
N LEU A 144 -6.42 -17.57 -11.73
CA LEU A 144 -7.26 -17.83 -12.89
C LEU A 144 -6.38 -18.34 -14.03
N LYS A 145 -6.59 -19.59 -14.44
CA LYS A 145 -5.95 -20.18 -15.62
C LYS A 145 -6.87 -19.99 -16.82
N VAL A 146 -6.35 -19.32 -17.84
CA VAL A 146 -7.02 -19.13 -19.14
C VAL A 146 -6.39 -20.07 -20.16
N SER A 147 -7.16 -21.01 -20.70
CA SER A 147 -6.67 -21.96 -21.72
C SER A 147 -7.81 -22.47 -22.60
N SER A 148 -7.55 -22.56 -23.91
CA SER A 148 -8.47 -23.17 -24.88
C SER A 148 -8.42 -24.70 -24.92
N TRP A 149 -7.50 -25.31 -24.16
CA TRP A 149 -7.29 -26.76 -24.10
C TRP A 149 -7.77 -27.32 -22.74
N PRO A 150 -8.40 -28.50 -22.69
CA PRO A 150 -8.87 -29.10 -21.45
C PRO A 150 -7.75 -29.37 -20.43
N LEU A 151 -8.08 -29.36 -19.12
CA LEU A 151 -7.12 -29.58 -18.02
C LEU A 151 -6.37 -30.92 -18.08
N TRP A 152 -6.91 -31.95 -18.77
CA TRP A 152 -6.26 -33.26 -18.93
C TRP A 152 -5.17 -33.27 -20.02
N ALA A 153 -5.04 -32.22 -20.85
CA ALA A 153 -4.06 -32.19 -21.93
C ALA A 153 -2.61 -31.99 -21.46
N LEU A 154 -2.38 -31.75 -20.16
CA LEU A 154 -1.06 -31.54 -19.57
C LEU A 154 -0.59 -32.68 -18.65
N SER A 155 -1.35 -33.78 -18.54
CA SER A 155 -0.93 -34.95 -17.74
C SER A 155 0.10 -35.85 -18.46
N TYR A 156 0.69 -35.38 -19.56
CA TYR A 156 1.74 -36.05 -20.30
C TYR A 156 2.91 -35.09 -20.51
N ASN A 157 3.75 -34.96 -19.48
CA ASN A 157 5.19 -34.70 -19.57
C ASN A 157 5.83 -35.00 -18.21
#